data_AF-H6PW47-F1
#
_entry.id   AF-H6PW47-F1
#
_cell.length_a   1.000
_cell.length_b   1.000
_cell.length_c   1.000
_cell.angle_alpha   90.00
_cell.angle_beta   90.00
_cell.angle_gamma   90.00
#
_symmetry.space_group_name_H-M   'P 1'
#
loop_
_entity.id
_entity.type
_entity.pdbx_description
1 polymer ?
#
loop_
_entity_poly.entity_id
_entity_poly.type
_entity_poly.pdbx_seq_one_letter_code
_entity_poly.pdbx_strand_id
1 'polypeptide(L)'
;MPFSQAITKKTSKNGKIITENHITSLFNNGIAKNNGDAACVLHCLQNLKEGGRMVLVVPEGFLFRKDTSAVRQFLLSKAKLQLVISLPQGAFLPYTGVKTSILYFIDAHKPNNQKEYWFYEVKNIGVTSRQ
;
A
#
# COMPACT_ATOMS: atom_id res chain seq x y z
N MET A 1 3.07 -9.64 -18.84
CA MET A 1 3.95 -10.24 -17.80
C MET A 1 3.09 -10.66 -16.62
N PRO A 2 2.90 -11.94 -16.31
CA PRO A 2 2.14 -12.33 -15.13
C PRO A 2 3.09 -12.56 -13.95
N PHE A 3 3.26 -11.55 -13.10
CA PHE A 3 3.86 -11.74 -11.78
C PHE A 3 2.76 -12.17 -10.80
N SER A 4 2.48 -13.47 -10.77
CA SER A 4 1.84 -14.13 -9.63
C SER A 4 2.37 -15.55 -9.55
N GLN A 5 3.59 -15.69 -9.04
CA GLN A 5 4.12 -16.99 -8.65
C GLN A 5 3.79 -17.22 -7.17
N ALA A 6 2.56 -17.65 -6.90
CA ALA A 6 2.24 -18.24 -5.60
C ALA A 6 2.97 -19.58 -5.49
N ILE A 7 4.11 -19.63 -4.81
CA ILE A 7 4.76 -20.90 -4.46
C ILE A 7 3.80 -21.66 -3.55
N THR A 8 3.12 -22.63 -4.14
CA THR A 8 2.03 -23.39 -3.52
C THR A 8 2.55 -24.78 -3.20
N LYS A 9 2.73 -25.12 -1.92
CA LYS A 9 3.07 -26.49 -1.53
C LYS A 9 1.77 -27.27 -1.37
N LYS A 10 1.48 -28.15 -2.33
CA LYS A 10 0.34 -29.08 -2.23
C LYS A 10 0.83 -30.31 -1.47
N THR A 11 0.40 -30.48 -0.23
CA THR A 11 0.67 -31.69 0.53
C THR A 11 -0.63 -32.49 0.67
N SER A 12 -0.64 -33.72 0.19
CA SER A 12 -1.78 -34.64 0.35
C SER A 12 -1.60 -35.42 1.66
N LYS A 13 -2.54 -35.27 2.60
CA LYS A 13 -2.69 -36.18 3.74
C LYS A 13 -4.15 -36.63 3.79
N ASN A 14 -4.37 -37.95 3.85
CA ASN A 14 -5.68 -38.59 4.00
C ASN A 14 -6.74 -38.15 2.98
N GLY A 15 -6.40 -38.11 1.68
CA GLY A 15 -7.34 -37.81 0.60
C GLY A 15 -7.80 -36.34 0.51
N LYS A 16 -7.33 -35.47 1.41
CA LYS A 16 -7.59 -34.03 1.39
C LYS A 16 -6.34 -33.29 0.90
N ILE A 17 -6.47 -32.58 -0.21
CA ILE A 17 -5.39 -31.72 -0.73
C ILE A 17 -5.33 -30.49 0.18
N ILE A 18 -4.24 -30.37 0.95
CA ILE A 18 -3.99 -29.20 1.79
C ILE A 18 -2.99 -28.33 1.04
N THR A 19 -3.45 -27.15 0.66
CA THR A 19 -2.68 -26.14 -0.04
C THR A 19 -1.99 -25.26 0.98
N GLU A 20 -0.73 -25.55 1.32
CA GLU A 20 0.08 -24.71 2.19
C GLU A 20 0.80 -23.64 1.36
N ASN A 21 0.28 -22.43 1.42
CA ASN A 21 0.92 -21.25 0.86
C ASN A 21 1.95 -20.72 1.88
N HIS A 22 3.21 -21.14 1.76
CA HIS A 22 4.29 -20.70 2.66
C HIS A 22 4.54 -19.19 2.63
N ILE A 23 4.07 -18.49 1.59
CA ILE A 23 4.18 -17.04 1.45
C ILE A 23 3.14 -16.30 2.31
N THR A 24 2.05 -16.95 2.73
CA THR A 24 0.94 -16.31 3.46
C THR A 24 1.36 -15.77 4.83
N SER A 25 2.37 -16.36 5.48
CA SER A 25 2.87 -15.85 6.77
C SER A 25 3.63 -14.53 6.64
N LEU A 26 4.28 -14.30 5.49
CA LEU A 26 5.00 -13.04 5.23
C LEU A 26 4.03 -11.92 4.84
N PHE A 27 2.94 -12.21 4.13
CA PHE A 27 1.91 -11.23 3.80
C PHE A 27 0.76 -11.29 4.82
N ASN A 28 1.08 -10.89 6.05
CA ASN A 28 0.19 -10.56 7.16
C ASN A 28 -1.30 -10.93 6.93
N ASN A 29 -1.72 -12.08 7.43
CA ASN A 29 -3.11 -12.53 7.55
C ASN A 29 -3.97 -12.56 6.27
N GLY A 30 -3.40 -12.49 5.07
CA GLY A 30 -4.15 -12.58 3.81
C GLY A 30 -4.99 -11.34 3.46
N ILE A 31 -4.74 -10.19 4.12
CA ILE A 31 -5.48 -8.94 3.88
C ILE A 31 -5.13 -8.28 2.53
N ALA A 32 -3.97 -8.59 1.95
CA ALA A 32 -3.52 -8.09 0.65
C ALA A 32 -3.73 -9.11 -0.49
N LYS A 33 -4.78 -9.93 -0.41
CA LYS A 33 -5.02 -11.00 -1.39
C LYS A 33 -5.24 -10.43 -2.79
N ASN A 34 -4.34 -10.78 -3.71
CA ASN A 34 -4.41 -10.45 -5.15
C ASN A 34 -4.38 -8.95 -5.50
N ASN A 35 -3.80 -8.09 -4.65
CA ASN A 35 -3.61 -6.68 -4.93
C ASN A 35 -2.13 -6.31 -4.75
N GLY A 36 -1.46 -5.94 -5.84
CA GLY A 36 -0.03 -5.62 -5.86
C GLY A 36 0.31 -4.35 -5.07
N ASP A 37 -0.55 -3.34 -5.11
CA ASP A 37 -0.36 -2.10 -4.33
C ASP A 37 -0.38 -2.40 -2.83
N ALA A 38 -1.36 -3.20 -2.40
CA ALA A 38 -1.48 -3.65 -1.02
C ALA A 38 -0.26 -4.46 -0.57
N ALA A 39 0.21 -5.40 -1.39
CA ALA A 39 1.37 -6.22 -1.08
C ALA A 39 2.64 -5.36 -0.93
N CYS A 40 2.86 -4.40 -1.84
CA CYS A 40 3.99 -3.48 -1.81
C CYS A 40 4.00 -2.64 -0.52
N VAL A 41 2.87 -2.01 -0.19
CA VAL A 41 2.77 -1.14 0.99
C VAL A 41 2.99 -1.91 2.30
N LEU A 42 2.43 -3.12 2.41
CA LEU A 42 2.66 -3.97 3.58
C LEU A 42 4.12 -4.42 3.70
N HIS A 43 4.74 -4.78 2.57
CA HIS A 43 6.15 -5.16 2.55
C HIS A 43 7.04 -4.01 3.01
N CYS A 44 6.79 -2.77 2.54
CA CYS A 44 7.52 -1.60 3.00
C CYS A 44 7.36 -1.40 4.52
N LEU A 45 6.13 -1.45 5.04
CA LEU A 45 5.89 -1.30 6.48
C LEU A 45 6.64 -2.37 7.29
N GLN A 46 6.63 -3.64 6.88
CA GLN A 46 7.28 -4.73 7.61
C GLN A 46 8.81 -4.61 7.71
N ASN A 47 9.44 -3.96 6.73
CA ASN A 47 10.89 -3.80 6.68
C ASN A 47 11.37 -2.51 7.38
N LEU A 48 10.46 -1.73 7.95
CA LEU A 48 10.83 -0.57 8.75
C LEU A 48 11.30 -1.00 10.13
N LYS A 49 12.30 -0.29 10.65
CA LYS A 49 12.63 -0.34 12.08
C LYS A 49 11.51 0.33 12.87
N GLU A 50 11.38 -0.04 14.14
CA GLU A 50 10.48 0.66 15.06
C GLU A 50 10.80 2.17 15.12
N GLY A 51 9.76 3.01 15.07
CA GLY A 51 9.90 4.46 14.95
C GLY A 51 10.27 4.96 13.55
N GLY A 52 10.41 4.06 12.57
CA GLY A 52 10.76 4.37 11.19
C GLY A 52 9.69 5.22 10.47
N ARG A 53 10.07 5.71 9.28
CA ARG A 53 9.22 6.55 8.44
C ARG A 53 9.18 5.98 7.02
N MET A 54 8.06 6.14 6.33
CA MET A 54 7.94 5.77 4.92
C MET A 54 7.13 6.78 4.13
N VAL A 55 7.51 6.98 2.88
CA VAL A 55 6.77 7.75 1.90
C VAL A 55 6.44 6.82 0.74
N LEU A 56 5.17 6.73 0.37
CA LEU A 56 4.67 5.80 -0.63
C LEU A 56 3.89 6.54 -1.70
N VAL A 57 4.21 6.30 -2.96
CA VAL A 57 3.37 6.72 -4.09
C VAL A 57 2.43 5.58 -4.42
N VAL A 58 1.13 5.82 -4.32
CA VAL A 58 0.09 4.84 -4.61
C VAL A 58 -0.88 5.38 -5.66
N PRO A 59 -1.54 4.52 -6.44
CA PRO A 59 -2.71 4.94 -7.21
C PRO A 59 -3.76 5.53 -6.27
N GLU A 60 -4.45 6.60 -6.67
CA GLU A 60 -5.43 7.26 -5.77
C GLU A 60 -6.56 6.30 -5.37
N GLY A 61 -6.87 5.31 -6.22
CA GLY A 61 -7.78 4.20 -5.91
C GLY A 61 -7.45 3.44 -4.62
N PHE A 62 -6.18 3.41 -4.21
CA PHE A 62 -5.78 2.81 -2.95
C PHE A 62 -6.49 3.43 -1.74
N LEU A 63 -6.83 4.72 -1.80
CA LEU A 63 -7.45 5.46 -0.69
C LEU A 63 -8.93 5.13 -0.47
N PHE A 64 -9.66 4.74 -1.52
CA PHE A 64 -11.12 4.65 -1.47
C PHE A 64 -11.70 3.29 -1.87
N ARG A 65 -10.94 2.44 -2.56
CA ARG A 65 -11.46 1.12 -2.95
C ARG A 65 -11.71 0.22 -1.72
N LYS A 66 -12.69 -0.68 -1.86
CA LYS A 66 -13.12 -1.60 -0.79
C LYS A 66 -12.11 -2.71 -0.52
N ASP A 67 -11.46 -3.22 -1.57
CA ASP A 67 -10.45 -4.29 -1.49
C ASP A 67 -9.21 -3.89 -0.69
N THR A 68 -8.88 -2.60 -0.65
CA THR A 68 -7.75 -2.05 0.13
C THR A 68 -8.16 -1.54 1.52
N SER A 69 -9.44 -1.59 1.90
CA SER A 69 -9.93 -1.05 3.18
C SER A 69 -9.27 -1.71 4.40
N ALA A 70 -9.18 -3.03 4.41
CA ALA A 70 -8.54 -3.78 5.50
C ALA A 70 -7.04 -3.43 5.63
N VAL A 71 -6.37 -3.20 4.50
CA VAL A 71 -4.96 -2.80 4.45
C VAL A 71 -4.80 -1.39 5.04
N ARG A 72 -5.64 -0.42 4.65
CA ARG A 72 -5.60 0.94 5.21
C ARG A 72 -5.80 0.94 6.73
N GLN A 73 -6.76 0.16 7.24
CA GLN A 73 -6.98 0.02 8.68
C GLN A 73 -5.75 -0.56 9.38
N PHE A 74 -5.14 -1.61 8.80
CA PHE A 74 -3.93 -2.20 9.33
C PHE A 74 -2.75 -1.19 9.38
N LEU A 75 -2.53 -0.43 8.31
CA LEU A 75 -1.50 0.59 8.26
C LEU A 75 -1.68 1.64 9.36
N LEU A 76 -2.91 2.15 9.52
CA LEU A 76 -3.22 3.14 10.56
C LEU A 76 -3.04 2.58 11.98
N SER A 77 -3.23 1.28 12.19
CA SER A 77 -2.96 0.64 13.49
C SER A 77 -1.48 0.44 13.81
N LYS A 78 -0.61 0.49 12.80
CA LYS A 78 0.83 0.15 12.92
C LYS A 78 1.76 1.30 12.61
N ALA A 79 1.27 2.40 12.07
CA ALA A 79 2.04 3.60 11.81
C ALA A 79 1.13 4.82 11.83
N LYS A 80 1.71 5.98 12.11
CA LYS A 80 1.02 7.27 12.15
C LYS A 80 1.02 7.91 10.76
N LEU A 81 -0.16 8.18 10.19
CA LEU A 81 -0.28 8.85 8.88
C LEU A 81 -0.15 10.36 9.04
N GLN A 82 1.00 10.92 8.71
CA GLN A 82 1.25 12.35 8.92
C GLN A 82 0.61 13.22 7.83
N LEU A 83 0.71 12.80 6.57
CA LEU A 83 0.31 13.61 5.41
C LEU A 83 -0.12 12.72 4.24
N VAL A 84 -1.18 13.16 3.55
CA VAL A 84 -1.62 12.65 2.25
C VAL A 84 -1.53 13.79 1.24
N ILE A 85 -0.84 13.56 0.13
CA ILE A 85 -0.75 14.52 -0.98
C ILE A 85 -1.45 13.90 -2.19
N SER A 86 -2.59 14.44 -2.61
CA SER A 86 -3.22 14.05 -3.88
C SER A 86 -2.58 14.83 -5.01
N LEU A 87 -2.02 14.12 -5.99
CA LEU A 87 -1.41 14.72 -7.17
C LEU A 87 -2.47 14.87 -8.28
N PRO A 88 -2.37 15.89 -9.15
CA PRO A 88 -3.26 16.02 -10.29
C PRO A 88 -3.07 14.85 -11.26
N GLN A 89 -4.10 14.59 -12.05
CA GLN A 89 -4.02 13.60 -13.12
C GLN A 89 -2.94 14.02 -14.12
N GLY A 90 -2.15 13.05 -14.59
CA GLY A 90 -1.08 13.30 -15.55
C GLY A 90 0.26 13.74 -14.94
N ALA A 91 0.37 13.77 -13.60
CA ALA A 91 1.62 14.00 -12.87
C ALA A 91 2.80 13.13 -13.34
N PHE A 92 2.50 11.92 -13.83
CA PHE A 92 3.47 10.91 -14.26
C PHE A 92 3.42 10.64 -15.77
N LEU A 93 2.89 11.56 -16.58
CA LEU A 93 3.01 11.47 -18.03
C LEU A 93 4.48 11.58 -18.48
N PRO A 94 4.89 10.86 -19.54
CA PRO A 94 4.06 10.05 -20.44
C PRO A 94 3.82 8.60 -19.97
N TYR A 95 4.31 8.22 -18.77
CA TYR A 95 4.31 6.84 -18.31
C TYR A 95 2.93 6.34 -17.88
N THR A 96 2.16 7.18 -17.17
CA THR A 96 0.82 6.82 -16.73
C THR A 96 -0.09 8.04 -16.57
N GLY A 97 -1.33 7.90 -17.05
CA GLY A 97 -2.41 8.86 -16.82
C GLY A 97 -3.19 8.62 -15.52
N VAL A 98 -2.79 7.64 -14.71
CA VAL A 98 -3.45 7.32 -13.43
C VAL A 98 -3.18 8.43 -12.42
N LYS A 99 -4.25 8.94 -11.78
CA LYS A 99 -4.13 9.86 -10.66
C LYS A 99 -3.57 9.13 -9.44
N THR A 100 -2.60 9.75 -8.77
CA THR A 100 -1.80 9.12 -7.71
C THR A 100 -1.81 9.98 -6.45
N SER A 101 -1.47 9.37 -5.33
CA SER A 101 -1.33 10.05 -4.05
C SER A 101 -0.04 9.63 -3.36
N ILE A 102 0.55 10.56 -2.62
CA ILE A 102 1.70 10.31 -1.77
C ILE A 102 1.21 10.17 -0.33
N LEU A 103 1.53 9.05 0.30
CA LEU A 103 1.24 8.80 1.71
C LEU A 103 2.54 8.91 2.50
N TYR A 104 2.54 9.74 3.55
CA TYR A 104 3.66 9.88 4.46
C TYR A 104 3.31 9.34 5.84
N PHE A 105 3.98 8.26 6.22
CA PHE A 105 3.85 7.64 7.53
C PHE A 105 5.10 7.84 8.38
N ILE A 106 4.87 7.98 9.68
CA ILE A 106 5.90 8.09 10.72
C ILE A 106 5.59 7.12 11.86
N ASP A 107 6.54 6.96 12.78
CA ASP A 107 6.37 6.15 14.00
C ASP A 107 5.91 4.71 13.70
N ALA A 108 6.53 4.08 12.71
CA ALA A 108 6.23 2.69 12.35
C ALA A 108 6.39 1.73 13.54
N HIS A 109 5.53 0.73 13.62
CA HIS A 109 5.42 -0.29 14.67
C HIS A 109 5.08 0.22 16.07
N LYS A 110 4.67 1.49 16.22
CA LYS A 110 4.18 2.03 17.49
C LYS A 110 2.65 2.04 17.53
N PRO A 111 2.04 1.89 18.73
CA PRO A 111 0.59 2.06 18.89
C PRO A 111 0.19 3.46 18.45
N ASN A 112 -0.86 3.55 17.65
CA ASN A 112 -1.32 4.79 17.06
C ASN A 112 -2.78 5.07 17.44
N ASN A 113 -3.01 6.21 18.09
CA ASN A 113 -4.34 6.75 18.41
C ASN A 113 -4.63 8.06 17.66
N GLN A 114 -3.95 8.29 16.54
CA GLN A 114 -4.09 9.52 15.76
C GLN A 114 -5.53 9.71 15.27
N LYS A 115 -6.05 10.93 15.47
CA LYS A 115 -7.38 11.36 15.00
C LYS A 115 -7.34 12.19 13.73
N GLU A 116 -6.20 12.81 13.43
CA GLU A 116 -6.06 13.84 12.40
C GLU A 116 -4.84 13.58 11.53
N TYR A 117 -4.94 13.94 10.26
CA TYR A 117 -3.84 13.92 9.29
C TYR A 117 -4.01 15.11 8.35
N TRP A 118 -2.92 15.53 7.73
CA TRP A 118 -2.98 16.58 6.71
C TRP A 118 -3.36 15.97 5.37
N PHE A 119 -4.30 16.61 4.68
CA PHE A 119 -4.63 16.29 3.29
C PHE A 119 -4.36 17.51 2.43
N TYR A 120 -3.48 17.37 1.45
CA TYR A 120 -3.13 18.42 0.51
C TYR A 120 -3.44 17.98 -0.91
N GLU A 121 -4.25 18.76 -1.62
CA GLU A 121 -4.51 18.53 -3.04
C GLU A 121 -3.65 19.48 -3.86
N VAL A 122 -2.77 18.90 -4.68
CA VAL A 122 -1.96 19.64 -5.63
C VAL A 122 -2.81 19.89 -6.88
N LYS A 123 -3.13 21.14 -7.16
CA LYS A 123 -3.92 21.50 -8.37
C LYS A 123 -3.08 21.51 -9.63
N ASN A 124 -1.80 21.84 -9.52
CA ASN A 124 -0.92 22.02 -10.66
C ASN A 124 0.49 21.57 -10.30
N ILE A 125 1.06 20.67 -11.11
CA ILE A 125 2.47 20.27 -11.02
C ILE A 125 3.17 20.90 -12.21
N GLY A 126 4.08 21.84 -11.95
CA GLY A 126 5.00 22.35 -12.95
C GLY A 126 4.32 22.93 -14.19
N VAL A 127 3.64 24.08 -14.04
CA VAL A 127 3.43 24.99 -15.19
C VAL A 127 4.63 25.90 -15.30
N THR A 128 5.52 25.63 -16.26
CA THR A 128 6.12 26.73 -17.03
C THR A 128 5.33 26.80 -18.31
N SER A 129 4.23 27.55 -18.29
CA SER A 129 3.62 28.06 -19.51
C SER A 129 4.64 28.96 -20.20
N ARG A 130 5.44 28.40 -21.12
CA ARG A 130 5.99 29.20 -22.21
C ARG A 130 4.91 29.28 -23.27
N GLN A 131 4.36 30.49 -23.36
CA GLN A 131 3.75 31.16 -24.51
C GLN A 131 3.40 30.31 -25.72
#